data_AF-A0AAV8X1X5-F1
#
_entry.id   AF-A0AAV8X1X5-F1
#
_cell.length_a   1.000
_cell.length_b   1.000
_cell.length_c   1.000
_cell.angle_alpha   90.00
_cell.angle_beta   90.00
_cell.angle_gamma   90.00
#
_symmetry.space_group_name_H-M   'P 1'
#
loop_
_entity.id
_entity.type
_entity.pdbx_description
1 polymer ?
#
loop_
_entity_poly.entity_id
_entity_poly.type
_entity_poly.pdbx_seq_one_letter_code
_entity_poly.pdbx_strand_id
1 'polypeptide(L)'
;KIFKQNRILSFKPKFRQTLEEGDEAKRLDFCLEMGNRVLNSVGFHKRILFSDESTFSTNGVVSSQHFRYRTRMFFQQDGCPAHHAVTVRNWLNSEFNEHWIGRDGPILWPPRSPDLIILDFYLWGHLKQIVYREPLENDEEQLKTLVFNANLIQNAVKSLSIEEIRNSFNEFRARIEICAEKGGSLFE
;
A
#
# COMPACT_ATOMS: atom_id res chain seq x y z
N LYS A 1 2.72 13.90 9.38
CA LYS A 1 3.11 14.50 10.71
C LYS A 1 2.57 13.71 11.92
N ILE A 2 1.60 12.80 11.73
CA ILE A 2 0.86 12.09 12.78
C ILE A 2 1.62 10.85 13.31
N PHE A 3 2.35 10.12 12.46
CA PHE A 3 3.12 8.94 12.89
C PHE A 3 4.24 9.26 13.88
N LYS A 4 4.98 10.37 13.66
CA LYS A 4 6.00 10.86 14.61
C LYS A 4 5.41 11.22 15.98
N GLN A 5 4.21 11.79 16.02
CA GLN A 5 3.54 12.16 17.27
C GLN A 5 3.12 10.95 18.11
N ASN A 6 2.77 9.83 17.46
CA ASN A 6 2.36 8.59 18.12
C ASN A 6 3.52 7.61 18.37
N ARG A 7 4.78 8.04 18.20
CA ARG A 7 5.99 7.18 18.30
C ARG A 7 5.92 5.93 17.39
N ILE A 8 5.08 5.95 16.37
CA ILE A 8 5.06 4.94 15.32
C ILE A 8 6.20 5.31 14.38
N LEU A 9 7.26 4.50 14.39
CA LEU A 9 8.38 4.67 13.48
C LEU A 9 7.86 4.45 12.05
N SER A 10 7.66 5.54 11.30
CA SER A 10 7.42 5.49 9.87
C SER A 10 8.57 4.71 9.23
N PHE A 11 8.27 3.56 8.62
CA PHE A 11 9.25 2.86 7.82
C PHE A 11 9.67 3.80 6.70
N LYS A 12 10.95 4.18 6.69
CA LYS A 12 11.51 5.00 5.63
C LYS A 12 11.66 4.09 4.42
N PRO A 13 10.83 4.25 3.37
CA PRO A 13 11.00 3.46 2.17
C PRO A 13 12.38 3.82 1.62
N LYS A 14 13.32 2.87 1.61
CA LYS A 14 14.48 3.01 0.73
C LYS A 14 13.95 2.75 -0.66
N PHE A 15 13.67 3.83 -1.42
CA PHE A 15 13.33 3.72 -2.82
C PHE A 15 14.47 2.99 -3.53
N ARG A 16 14.28 1.70 -3.79
CA ARG A 16 15.20 0.91 -4.62
C ARG A 16 15.00 1.21 -6.11
N GLN A 17 13.94 1.95 -6.45
CA GLN A 17 13.57 2.33 -7.80
C GLN A 17 13.61 3.86 -7.90
N THR A 18 14.48 4.37 -8.77
CA THR A 18 14.50 5.77 -9.18
C THR A 18 13.36 6.01 -10.17
N LEU A 19 12.79 7.21 -10.20
CA LEU A 19 11.83 7.59 -11.24
C LEU A 19 12.51 7.57 -12.61
N GLU A 20 11.79 7.08 -13.61
CA GLU A 20 12.15 7.14 -15.02
C GLU A 20 11.55 8.39 -15.67
N GLU A 21 12.02 8.72 -16.88
CA GLU A 21 11.48 9.82 -17.66
C GLU A 21 9.95 9.68 -17.86
N GLY A 22 9.22 10.75 -17.55
CA GLY A 22 7.76 10.80 -17.66
C GLY A 22 6.99 10.20 -16.47
N ASP A 23 7.66 9.64 -15.46
CA ASP A 23 6.97 9.17 -14.25
C ASP A 23 6.41 10.30 -13.41
N GLU A 24 7.16 11.39 -13.26
CA GLU A 24 6.74 12.56 -12.48
C GLU A 24 5.44 13.13 -13.04
N ALA A 25 5.32 13.24 -14.38
CA ALA A 25 4.09 13.66 -15.03
C ALA A 25 2.92 12.72 -14.72
N LYS A 26 3.11 11.40 -14.85
CA LYS A 26 2.07 10.40 -14.54
C LYS A 26 1.66 10.41 -13.06
N ARG A 27 2.62 10.63 -12.16
CA ARG A 27 2.40 10.79 -10.73
C ARG A 27 1.60 12.06 -10.43
N LEU A 28 1.94 13.17 -11.07
CA LEU A 28 1.22 14.44 -10.96
C LEU A 28 -0.22 14.30 -11.43
N ASP A 29 -0.43 13.74 -12.63
CA ASP A 29 -1.76 13.52 -13.21
C ASP A 29 -2.64 12.71 -12.27
N PHE A 30 -2.10 11.61 -11.73
CA PHE A 30 -2.80 10.81 -10.72
C PHE A 30 -3.16 11.63 -9.48
N CYS A 31 -2.22 12.42 -8.96
CA CYS A 31 -2.44 13.17 -7.72
C CYS A 31 -3.47 14.29 -7.89
N LEU A 32 -3.49 14.95 -9.05
CA LEU A 32 -4.50 15.96 -9.38
C LEU A 32 -5.89 15.31 -9.52
N GLU A 33 -5.99 14.22 -10.27
CA GLU A 33 -7.25 13.50 -10.47
C GLU A 33 -7.79 12.92 -9.16
N MET A 34 -6.93 12.28 -8.37
CA MET A 34 -7.31 11.71 -7.08
C MET A 34 -7.65 12.80 -6.06
N GLY A 35 -6.90 13.92 -6.06
CA GLY A 35 -7.21 15.10 -5.25
C GLY A 35 -8.61 15.64 -5.55
N ASN A 36 -8.96 15.81 -6.84
CA ASN A 36 -10.30 16.22 -7.26
C ASN A 36 -11.38 15.25 -6.77
N ARG A 37 -11.17 13.93 -6.86
CA ARG A 37 -12.13 12.93 -6.36
C ARG A 37 -12.31 12.99 -4.85
N VAL A 38 -11.23 13.22 -4.11
CA VAL A 38 -11.25 13.37 -2.65
C VAL A 38 -11.96 14.65 -2.22
N LEU A 39 -11.79 15.75 -2.96
CA LEU A 39 -12.46 17.03 -2.71
C LEU A 39 -13.95 16.98 -3.06
N ASN A 40 -14.30 16.41 -4.22
CA ASN A 40 -15.67 16.41 -4.73
C ASN A 40 -16.58 15.34 -4.10
N SER A 41 -16.00 14.34 -3.42
CA SER A 41 -16.77 13.30 -2.73
C SER A 41 -16.24 13.11 -1.32
N VAL A 42 -17.00 13.61 -0.34
CA VAL A 42 -16.68 13.46 1.09
C VAL A 42 -16.41 11.99 1.41
N GLY A 43 -15.20 11.71 1.90
CA GLY A 43 -14.78 10.37 2.29
C GLY A 43 -14.47 9.42 1.12
N PHE A 44 -14.25 9.90 -0.12
CA PHE A 44 -13.86 9.05 -1.25
C PHE A 44 -12.66 8.16 -0.91
N HIS A 45 -11.61 8.74 -0.32
CA HIS A 45 -10.41 8.02 0.11
C HIS A 45 -10.72 6.86 1.06
N LYS A 46 -11.78 6.95 1.88
CA LYS A 46 -12.22 5.88 2.80
C LYS A 46 -12.97 4.74 2.12
N ARG A 47 -13.31 4.90 0.84
CA ARG A 47 -13.92 3.86 -0.01
C ARG A 47 -12.88 3.14 -0.85
N ILE A 48 -11.60 3.52 -0.77
CA ILE A 48 -10.52 2.81 -1.45
C ILE A 48 -10.08 1.63 -0.59
N LEU A 49 -10.11 0.45 -1.19
CA LEU A 49 -9.54 -0.77 -0.65
C LEU A 49 -8.13 -0.92 -1.23
N PHE A 50 -7.13 -0.52 -0.44
CA PHE A 50 -5.72 -0.73 -0.80
C PHE A 50 -5.36 -2.21 -0.66
N SER A 51 -4.67 -2.74 -1.66
CA SER A 51 -4.11 -4.09 -1.64
C SER A 51 -2.68 -4.06 -2.16
N ASP A 52 -1.83 -4.89 -1.57
CA ASP A 52 -0.42 -5.03 -1.90
C ASP A 52 0.12 -6.31 -1.25
N GLU A 53 1.24 -6.80 -1.76
CA GLU A 53 1.93 -7.99 -1.27
C GLU A 53 3.25 -7.62 -0.60
N SER A 54 3.41 -7.96 0.69
CA SER A 54 4.71 -7.94 1.34
C SER A 54 5.12 -9.33 1.80
N THR A 55 6.42 -9.59 1.72
CA THR A 55 7.01 -10.84 2.18
C THR A 55 7.65 -10.67 3.54
N PHE A 56 7.32 -11.62 4.43
CA PHE A 56 8.00 -11.84 5.69
C PHE A 56 8.79 -13.12 5.56
N SER A 57 10.08 -12.96 5.32
CA SER A 57 10.97 -14.10 5.17
C SER A 57 11.73 -14.35 6.46
N THR A 58 12.04 -15.61 6.75
CA THR A 58 13.10 -15.96 7.70
C THR A 58 14.49 -15.66 7.11
N ASN A 59 14.66 -15.82 5.78
CA ASN A 59 15.97 -15.69 5.08
C ASN A 59 15.93 -14.84 3.78
N GLY A 60 14.87 -14.11 3.48
CA GLY A 60 14.84 -13.07 2.43
C GLY A 60 13.97 -13.22 1.16
N VAL A 61 13.12 -14.23 0.94
CA VAL A 61 12.50 -14.46 -0.42
C VAL A 61 10.97 -14.68 -0.43
N VAL A 62 10.33 -14.31 -1.57
CA VAL A 62 8.93 -13.85 -1.82
C VAL A 62 8.01 -14.87 -2.53
N SER A 63 6.70 -14.95 -2.17
CA SER A 63 5.54 -15.21 -3.07
C SER A 63 4.14 -15.01 -2.39
N SER A 64 3.04 -15.07 -3.16
CA SER A 64 1.76 -14.29 -3.08
C SER A 64 0.47 -14.95 -2.52
N GLN A 65 -0.58 -14.10 -2.36
CA GLN A 65 -2.07 -14.29 -2.42
C GLN A 65 -2.92 -14.42 -1.13
N HIS A 66 -3.95 -13.54 -1.00
CA HIS A 66 -5.42 -13.83 -0.98
C HIS A 66 -6.25 -12.55 -0.75
N PHE A 67 -7.45 -12.41 -1.36
CA PHE A 67 -8.42 -11.33 -1.02
C PHE A 67 -9.91 -11.72 -1.18
N ARG A 68 -10.78 -11.12 -0.34
CA ARG A 68 -12.27 -11.16 -0.41
C ARG A 68 -12.80 -9.70 -0.36
N TYR A 69 -13.85 -9.35 -1.10
CA TYR A 69 -14.29 -7.94 -1.28
C TYR A 69 -15.79 -7.67 -0.98
N ARG A 70 -16.14 -6.36 -0.91
CA ARG A 70 -17.51 -5.79 -0.76
C ARG A 70 -17.82 -4.87 -1.95
N THR A 71 -19.08 -4.84 -2.39
CA THR A 71 -19.58 -4.26 -3.67
C THR A 71 -19.67 -2.73 -3.77
N ARG A 72 -19.07 -1.96 -2.86
CA ARG A 72 -19.14 -0.47 -2.84
C ARG A 72 -17.78 0.23 -2.71
N MET A 73 -16.69 -0.49 -2.96
CA MET A 73 -15.32 -0.01 -2.74
C MET A 73 -14.54 0.05 -4.05
N PHE A 74 -13.61 1.00 -4.15
CA PHE A 74 -12.62 1.03 -5.22
C PHE A 74 -11.46 0.11 -4.86
N PHE A 75 -11.22 -0.93 -5.64
CA PHE A 75 -10.09 -1.83 -5.40
C PHE A 75 -8.82 -1.25 -6.00
N GLN A 76 -7.73 -1.16 -5.23
CA GLN A 76 -6.44 -0.68 -5.72
C GLN A 76 -5.44 -1.83 -5.81
N GLN A 77 -4.80 -1.96 -6.97
CA GLN A 77 -3.65 -2.82 -7.23
C GLN A 77 -2.50 -2.02 -7.85
N ASP A 78 -1.28 -2.51 -7.63
CA ASP A 78 -0.08 -1.88 -8.16
C ASP A 78 0.15 -2.22 -9.65
N GLY A 79 1.25 -1.70 -10.21
CA GLY A 79 1.60 -1.90 -11.62
C GLY A 79 2.42 -3.16 -11.92
N CYS A 80 2.56 -4.09 -10.97
CA CYS A 80 3.42 -5.27 -11.11
C CYS A 80 3.01 -6.11 -12.33
N PRO A 81 3.96 -6.64 -13.14
CA PRO A 81 3.64 -7.41 -14.35
C PRO A 81 2.69 -8.58 -14.14
N ALA A 82 2.73 -9.23 -12.97
CA ALA A 82 1.81 -10.33 -12.63
C ALA A 82 0.34 -9.89 -12.60
N HIS A 83 0.06 -8.60 -12.39
CA HIS A 83 -1.28 -8.03 -12.25
C HIS A 83 -1.83 -7.44 -13.56
N HIS A 84 -1.07 -7.54 -14.67
CA HIS A 84 -1.38 -6.83 -15.93
C HIS A 84 -2.15 -7.65 -16.97
N ALA A 85 -2.32 -8.95 -16.74
CA ALA A 85 -2.98 -9.84 -17.69
C ALA A 85 -4.40 -9.34 -18.06
N VAL A 86 -4.75 -9.41 -19.36
CA VAL A 86 -6.08 -9.00 -19.87
C VAL A 86 -7.21 -9.71 -19.11
N THR A 87 -7.03 -11.00 -18.81
CA THR A 87 -8.00 -11.80 -18.05
C THR A 87 -8.24 -11.24 -16.65
N VAL A 88 -7.18 -10.76 -15.97
CA VAL A 88 -7.30 -10.14 -14.64
C VAL A 88 -8.08 -8.83 -14.76
N ARG A 89 -7.77 -7.99 -15.75
CA ARG A 89 -8.48 -6.72 -15.98
C ARG A 89 -9.96 -6.90 -16.31
N ASN A 90 -10.30 -7.88 -17.16
CA ASN A 90 -11.68 -8.20 -17.49
C ASN A 90 -12.45 -8.69 -16.27
N TRP A 91 -11.81 -9.52 -15.43
CA TRP A 91 -12.39 -9.95 -14.17
C TRP A 91 -12.61 -8.76 -13.22
N LEU A 92 -11.62 -7.87 -13.06
CA LEU A 92 -11.75 -6.66 -12.23
C LEU A 92 -12.88 -5.73 -12.70
N ASN A 93 -13.03 -5.55 -14.02
CA ASN A 93 -14.12 -4.77 -14.59
C ASN A 93 -15.48 -5.36 -14.22
N SER A 94 -15.63 -6.68 -14.37
CA SER A 94 -16.88 -7.39 -14.02
C SER A 94 -17.15 -7.32 -12.52
N GLU A 95 -16.13 -7.59 -11.70
CA GLU A 95 -16.31 -7.81 -10.28
C GLU A 95 -16.48 -6.51 -9.48
N PHE A 96 -15.75 -5.47 -9.89
CA PHE A 96 -15.81 -4.16 -9.25
C PHE A 96 -16.65 -3.16 -10.04
N ASN A 97 -17.34 -3.59 -11.10
CA ASN A 97 -18.14 -2.72 -11.96
C ASN A 97 -17.33 -1.48 -12.39
N GLU A 98 -16.10 -1.70 -12.86
CA GLU A 98 -15.12 -0.67 -13.24
C GLU A 98 -14.65 0.25 -12.08
N HIS A 99 -14.96 -0.08 -10.82
CA HIS A 99 -14.45 0.64 -9.65
C HIS A 99 -13.13 0.04 -9.16
N TRP A 100 -12.08 0.16 -9.97
CA TRP A 100 -10.74 -0.24 -9.55
C TRP A 100 -9.66 0.69 -10.08
N ILE A 101 -8.53 0.73 -9.38
CA ILE A 101 -7.38 1.59 -9.61
C ILE A 101 -6.18 0.69 -9.85
N GLY A 102 -5.50 0.87 -10.98
CA GLY A 102 -4.37 0.02 -11.34
C GLY A 102 -3.79 0.37 -12.71
N ARG A 103 -2.82 -0.41 -13.16
CA ARG A 103 -2.21 -0.22 -14.48
C ARG A 103 -3.22 -0.57 -15.59
N ASP A 104 -3.46 0.38 -16.49
CA ASP A 104 -4.48 0.30 -17.56
C ASP A 104 -5.90 0.03 -17.06
N GLY A 105 -6.21 0.47 -15.84
CA GLY A 105 -7.54 0.44 -15.25
C GLY A 105 -8.34 1.72 -15.49
N PRO A 106 -9.61 1.76 -15.06
CA PRO A 106 -10.48 2.94 -15.15
C PRO A 106 -9.91 4.18 -14.44
N ILE A 107 -9.13 3.96 -13.38
CA ILE A 107 -8.28 4.97 -12.76
C ILE A 107 -6.85 4.45 -12.80
N LEU A 108 -5.96 5.20 -13.45
CA LEU A 108 -4.56 4.80 -13.63
C LEU A 108 -3.79 4.93 -12.32
N TRP A 109 -3.19 3.85 -11.83
CA TRP A 109 -2.21 3.93 -10.74
C TRP A 109 -0.85 4.39 -11.29
N PRO A 110 -0.18 5.36 -10.66
CA PRO A 110 1.09 5.88 -11.17
C PRO A 110 2.23 4.87 -10.95
N PRO A 111 3.19 4.79 -11.89
CA PRO A 111 4.33 3.90 -11.75
C PRO A 111 5.21 4.29 -10.54
N ARG A 112 5.93 3.32 -9.96
CA ARG A 112 6.98 3.54 -8.94
C ARG A 112 6.54 4.47 -7.80
N SER A 113 5.33 4.24 -7.28
CA SER A 113 4.70 5.11 -6.27
C SER A 113 4.36 4.42 -4.94
N PRO A 114 5.32 3.71 -4.30
CA PRO A 114 5.09 3.08 -3.00
C PRO A 114 4.83 4.11 -1.88
N ASP A 115 5.28 5.34 -2.06
CA ASP A 115 5.01 6.47 -1.17
C ASP A 115 3.55 6.93 -1.14
N LEU A 116 2.73 6.44 -2.09
CA LEU A 116 1.29 6.65 -2.16
C LEU A 116 0.47 5.42 -1.73
N ILE A 117 1.11 4.28 -1.44
CA ILE A 117 0.44 3.05 -0.99
C ILE A 117 0.44 2.99 0.54
N ILE A 118 -0.76 2.97 1.15
CA ILE A 118 -0.92 2.88 2.61
C ILE A 118 -0.18 1.69 3.22
N LEU A 119 -0.20 0.56 2.51
CA LEU A 119 0.44 -0.67 2.96
C LEU A 119 1.97 -0.53 3.03
N ASP A 120 2.58 0.13 2.04
CA ASP A 120 4.03 0.36 1.97
C ASP A 120 4.53 1.40 2.97
N PHE A 121 3.92 2.59 3.01
CA PHE A 121 4.44 3.67 3.86
C PHE A 121 4.12 3.49 5.35
N TYR A 122 3.17 2.60 5.68
CA TYR A 122 2.72 2.37 7.06
C TYR A 122 2.70 0.89 7.46
N LEU A 123 1.80 0.07 6.89
CA LEU A 123 1.46 -1.24 7.46
C LEU A 123 2.66 -2.20 7.48
N TRP A 124 3.34 -2.37 6.34
CA TRP A 124 4.47 -3.29 6.23
C TRP A 124 5.63 -2.87 7.13
N GLY A 125 5.85 -1.57 7.26
CA GLY A 125 6.80 -1.01 8.20
C GLY A 125 6.53 -1.39 9.64
N HIS A 126 5.28 -1.20 10.06
CA HIS A 126 4.82 -1.52 11.40
C HIS A 126 4.92 -3.02 11.71
N LEU A 127 4.44 -3.86 10.79
CA LEU A 127 4.48 -5.32 10.96
C LEU A 127 5.91 -5.85 11.00
N LYS A 128 6.81 -5.32 10.17
CA LYS A 128 8.23 -5.72 10.18
C LYS A 128 8.92 -5.37 11.49
N GLN A 129 8.57 -4.25 12.13
CA GLN A 129 9.11 -3.90 13.46
C GLN A 129 8.67 -4.89 14.54
N ILE A 130 7.45 -5.43 14.43
CA ILE A 130 6.93 -6.44 15.37
C ILE A 130 7.62 -7.78 15.13
N VAL A 131 7.69 -8.21 13.87
CA VAL A 131 8.24 -9.52 13.49
C VAL A 131 9.75 -9.59 13.75
N TYR A 132 10.50 -8.51 13.50
CA TYR A 132 11.97 -8.48 13.63
C TYR A 132 12.45 -7.83 14.93
N ARG A 133 11.62 -7.79 15.98
CA ARG A 133 11.98 -7.17 17.25
C ARG A 133 13.13 -7.90 17.96
N GLU A 134 13.12 -9.22 17.92
CA GLU A 134 14.15 -10.09 18.51
C GLU A 134 14.84 -10.88 17.37
N PRO A 135 16.19 -10.93 17.34
CA PRO A 135 16.94 -11.71 16.34
C PRO A 135 16.82 -13.22 16.63
N LEU A 136 16.75 -14.04 15.57
CA LEU A 136 16.76 -15.50 15.67
C LEU A 136 18.19 -16.03 15.77
N GLU A 137 18.41 -17.06 16.59
CA GLU A 137 19.77 -17.58 16.86
C GLU A 137 20.16 -18.79 15.99
N ASN A 138 19.21 -19.60 15.47
CA ASN A 138 19.52 -20.79 14.67
C ASN A 138 18.39 -21.29 13.72
N ASP A 139 18.74 -22.22 12.82
CA ASP A 139 17.87 -22.75 11.75
C ASP A 139 16.66 -23.57 12.25
N GLU A 140 16.77 -24.24 13.41
CA GLU A 140 15.67 -25.01 13.99
C GLU A 140 14.60 -24.10 14.62
N GLU A 141 15.02 -22.93 15.11
CA GLU A 141 14.15 -21.85 15.57
C GLU A 141 13.40 -21.20 14.41
N GLN A 142 13.94 -21.19 13.18
CA GLN A 142 13.32 -20.56 12.01
C GLN A 142 11.97 -21.20 11.59
N LEU A 143 11.80 -22.52 11.66
CA LEU A 143 10.53 -23.17 11.29
C LEU A 143 9.43 -22.94 12.33
N LYS A 144 9.76 -23.01 13.63
CA LYS A 144 8.84 -22.60 14.72
C LYS A 144 8.49 -21.11 14.61
N THR A 145 9.43 -20.32 14.11
CA THR A 145 9.30 -18.89 13.88
C THR A 145 8.31 -18.56 12.76
N LEU A 146 8.09 -19.40 11.74
CA LEU A 146 7.11 -19.08 10.69
C LEU A 146 5.67 -19.03 11.22
N VAL A 147 5.25 -20.05 11.97
CA VAL A 147 3.91 -20.08 12.59
C VAL A 147 3.80 -18.97 13.65
N PHE A 148 4.86 -18.75 14.42
CA PHE A 148 4.91 -17.67 15.40
C PHE A 148 4.81 -16.27 14.75
N ASN A 149 5.56 -16.01 13.69
CA ASN A 149 5.52 -14.76 12.93
C ASN A 149 4.15 -14.56 12.27
N ALA A 150 3.56 -15.61 11.71
CA ALA A 150 2.19 -15.54 11.19
C ALA A 150 1.20 -15.14 12.28
N ASN A 151 1.33 -15.70 13.49
CA ASN A 151 0.50 -15.32 14.64
C ASN A 151 0.77 -13.88 15.08
N LEU A 152 2.03 -13.43 15.13
CA LEU A 152 2.39 -12.03 15.42
C LEU A 152 1.75 -11.07 14.42
N ILE A 153 1.86 -11.36 13.12
CA ILE A 153 1.26 -10.57 12.06
C ILE A 153 -0.26 -10.51 12.22
N GLN A 154 -0.90 -11.67 12.39
CA GLN A 154 -2.36 -11.72 12.57
C GLN A 154 -2.81 -10.95 13.80
N ASN A 155 -2.11 -11.08 14.93
CA ASN A 155 -2.44 -10.39 16.16
C ASN A 155 -2.21 -8.88 16.02
N ALA A 156 -1.11 -8.47 15.40
CA ALA A 156 -0.82 -7.07 15.12
C ALA A 156 -1.92 -6.45 14.24
N VAL A 157 -2.29 -7.09 13.13
CA VAL A 157 -3.37 -6.62 12.25
C VAL A 157 -4.70 -6.55 12.98
N LYS A 158 -5.05 -7.56 13.79
CA LYS A 158 -6.28 -7.57 14.60
C LYS A 158 -6.28 -6.51 15.69
N SER A 159 -5.10 -6.09 16.17
CA SER A 159 -4.95 -5.08 17.21
C SER A 159 -4.95 -3.64 16.69
N LEU A 160 -4.86 -3.44 15.37
CA LEU A 160 -4.89 -2.10 14.78
C LEU A 160 -6.16 -1.37 15.18
N SER A 161 -5.98 -0.20 15.80
CA SER A 161 -7.11 0.63 16.17
C SER A 161 -7.75 1.26 14.93
N ILE A 162 -9.05 1.54 15.03
CA ILE A 162 -9.78 2.30 14.00
C ILE A 162 -9.11 3.66 13.76
N GLU A 163 -8.52 4.25 14.79
CA GLU A 163 -7.85 5.54 14.71
C GLU A 163 -6.55 5.48 13.91
N GLU A 164 -5.74 4.43 14.09
CA GLU A 164 -4.55 4.19 13.26
C GLU A 164 -4.92 4.00 11.79
N ILE A 165 -5.99 3.25 11.51
CA ILE A 165 -6.50 3.08 10.14
C ILE A 165 -6.95 4.43 9.59
N ARG A 166 -7.75 5.23 10.33
CA ARG A 166 -8.16 6.56 9.87
C ARG A 166 -6.98 7.48 9.59
N ASN A 167 -5.97 7.44 10.44
CA ASN A 167 -4.78 8.27 10.28
C ASN A 167 -3.95 7.88 9.06
N SER A 168 -3.88 6.59 8.70
CA SER A 168 -3.21 6.17 7.47
C SER A 168 -3.93 6.66 6.22
N PHE A 169 -5.27 6.64 6.21
CA PHE A 169 -6.09 7.21 5.15
C PHE A 169 -6.01 8.76 5.06
N ASN A 170 -5.88 9.45 6.20
CA ASN A 170 -5.63 10.90 6.21
C ASN A 170 -4.24 11.25 5.70
N GLU A 171 -3.22 10.46 6.06
CA GLU A 171 -1.86 10.65 5.54
C GLU A 171 -1.81 10.37 4.03
N PHE A 172 -2.53 9.37 3.51
CA PHE A 172 -2.66 9.16 2.05
C PHE A 172 -3.14 10.43 1.32
N ARG A 173 -4.19 11.09 1.85
CA ARG A 173 -4.67 12.37 1.31
C ARG A 173 -3.56 13.43 1.33
N ALA A 174 -2.89 13.61 2.46
CA ALA A 174 -1.81 14.60 2.57
C ALA A 174 -0.63 14.29 1.62
N ARG A 175 -0.33 13.01 1.39
CA ARG A 175 0.74 12.57 0.48
C ARG A 175 0.41 12.86 -0.98
N ILE A 176 -0.86 12.71 -1.39
CA ILE A 176 -1.33 13.16 -2.71
C ILE A 176 -1.10 14.66 -2.89
N GLU A 177 -1.46 15.47 -1.89
CA GLU A 177 -1.29 16.92 -1.92
C GLU A 177 0.19 17.30 -2.05
N ILE A 178 1.07 16.69 -1.24
CA ILE A 178 2.54 16.91 -1.31
C ILE A 178 3.11 16.47 -2.66
N CYS A 179 2.68 15.33 -3.19
CA CYS A 179 3.14 14.84 -4.49
C CYS A 179 2.78 15.84 -5.60
N ALA A 180 1.55 16.37 -5.58
CA ALA A 180 1.10 17.37 -6.53
C ALA A 180 1.89 18.68 -6.41
N GLU A 181 2.11 19.17 -5.18
CA GLU A 181 2.92 20.38 -4.92
C GLU A 181 4.36 20.26 -5.45
N LYS A 182 4.91 19.04 -5.46
CA LYS A 182 6.24 18.74 -5.99
C LYS A 182 6.27 18.37 -7.47
N GLY A 183 5.16 18.55 -8.20
CA GLY A 183 5.12 18.21 -9.62
C GLY A 183 5.30 16.71 -9.91
N GLY A 184 4.98 15.85 -8.95
CA GLY A 184 5.10 14.39 -9.09
C GLY A 184 6.44 13.78 -8.67
N SER A 185 7.41 14.58 -8.22
CA SER A 185 8.69 14.06 -7.70
C SER A 185 8.52 13.26 -6.40
N LEU A 186 9.54 12.46 -6.06
CA LEU A 186 9.58 11.72 -4.79
C LEU A 186 9.66 12.66 -3.57
N PHE A 187 9.13 12.20 -2.44
CA PHE A 187 9.16 12.92 -1.16
C PHE A 187 9.21 11.96 0.03
N GLU A 188 9.57 12.50 1.20
CA GLU A 188 9.54 11.79 2.48
C GLU A 188 8.24 12.07 3.25
#